data_AF-A0A099KEF3-F1
#
_entry.id   AF-A0A099KEF3-F1
#
_cell.length_a   1.000
_cell.length_b   1.000
_cell.length_c   1.000
_cell.angle_alpha   90.00
_cell.angle_beta   90.00
_cell.angle_gamma   90.00
#
_symmetry.space_group_name_H-M   'P 1'
#
loop_
_entity.id
_entity.type
_entity.pdbx_description
1 polymer ?
#
loop_
_entity_poly.entity_id
_entity_poly.type
_entity_poly.pdbx_seq_one_letter_code
_entity_poly.pdbx_strand_id
1 'polypeptide(L)'
;MNDTETVVAQSNKPWNYLFIAWIIATSGTLISLFFSEIVQLPVCVLCWYQRIALYPLVFILPMALFPFDISIIRYTSPLVIFGWFVALFHVLVVAGIIPEAAQPCVQGIPCSETHFTLLGFINIPVMSLMTFSLLGLLLVLAKRNFIETHNNTFN
;
A
#
# COMPACT_ATOMS: atom_id res chain seq x y z
N MET A 1 -3.66 37.21 19.09
CA MET A 1 -2.41 36.42 19.15
C MET A 1 -2.71 34.93 19.34
N ASN A 2 -3.64 34.35 18.57
CA ASN A 2 -3.92 32.89 18.58
C ASN A 2 -4.11 32.30 17.16
N ASP A 3 -3.91 33.11 16.12
CA ASP A 3 -4.26 32.74 14.74
C ASP A 3 -3.04 32.26 13.93
N THR A 4 -1.83 32.34 14.48
CA THR A 4 -0.60 31.98 13.76
C THR A 4 -0.24 30.50 13.90
N GLU A 5 -0.66 29.82 14.98
CA GLU A 5 -0.38 28.38 15.17
C GLU A 5 -1.29 27.48 14.32
N THR A 6 -2.48 27.93 13.96
CA THR A 6 -3.42 27.16 13.13
C THR A 6 -3.09 27.25 11.63
N VAL A 7 -2.45 28.34 11.18
CA VAL A 7 -2.07 28.54 9.77
C VAL A 7 -0.87 27.65 9.38
N VAL A 8 0.09 27.41 10.29
CA VAL A 8 1.23 26.50 10.03
C VAL A 8 0.79 25.03 10.00
N ALA A 9 -0.28 24.66 10.72
CA ALA A 9 -0.79 23.29 10.75
C ALA A 9 -1.63 22.90 9.52
N GLN A 10 -2.16 23.88 8.75
CA GLN A 10 -3.04 23.62 7.60
C GLN A 10 -2.27 23.36 6.29
N SER A 11 -1.06 23.92 6.14
CA SER A 11 -0.23 23.75 4.92
C SER A 11 0.43 22.37 4.80
N ASN A 12 0.63 21.65 5.91
CA ASN A 12 1.42 20.41 5.95
C ASN A 12 0.58 19.13 5.96
N LYS A 13 -0.76 19.22 6.04
CA LYS A 13 -1.64 18.04 6.13
C LYS A 13 -1.48 17.06 4.95
N PRO A 14 -1.56 17.48 3.67
CA PRO A 14 -1.43 16.53 2.57
C PRO A 14 0.00 15.98 2.46
N TRP A 15 1.02 16.75 2.85
CA TRP A 15 2.41 16.29 2.96
C TRP A 15 2.56 15.20 4.03
N ASN A 16 2.01 15.40 5.22
CA ASN A 16 2.05 14.42 6.32
C ASN A 16 1.41 13.09 5.91
N TYR A 17 0.27 13.11 5.19
CA TYR A 17 -0.36 11.88 4.72
C TYR A 17 0.50 11.11 3.71
N LEU A 18 1.15 11.81 2.76
CA LEU A 18 2.08 11.18 1.81
C LEU A 18 3.33 10.64 2.51
N PHE A 19 3.83 11.34 3.52
CA PHE A 19 4.97 10.90 4.32
C PHE A 19 4.66 9.61 5.11
N ILE A 20 3.49 9.56 5.77
CA ILE A 20 3.03 8.34 6.46
C ILE A 20 2.83 7.19 5.47
N ALA A 21 2.25 7.46 4.30
CA ALA A 21 2.10 6.46 3.25
C ALA A 21 3.44 5.89 2.79
N TRP A 22 4.47 6.76 2.66
CA TRP A 22 5.82 6.32 2.32
C TRP A 22 6.45 5.44 3.41
N ILE A 23 6.30 5.79 4.69
CA ILE A 23 6.78 4.95 5.81
C ILE A 23 6.12 3.56 5.75
N ILE A 24 4.80 3.50 5.52
CA ILE A 24 4.09 2.22 5.42
C ILE A 24 4.60 1.39 4.24
N ALA A 25 4.77 2.02 3.06
CA ALA A 25 5.25 1.33 1.86
C ALA A 25 6.69 0.81 2.03
N THR A 26 7.58 1.61 2.65
CA THR A 26 8.97 1.22 2.92
C THR A 26 9.05 0.12 3.96
N SER A 27 8.33 0.23 5.09
CA SER A 27 8.28 -0.83 6.09
C SER A 27 7.72 -2.13 5.50
N GLY A 28 6.65 -2.07 4.71
CA GLY A 28 6.09 -3.25 4.03
C GLY A 28 7.08 -3.91 3.06
N THR A 29 7.85 -3.10 2.33
CA THR A 29 8.89 -3.58 1.41
C THR A 29 10.05 -4.23 2.16
N LEU A 30 10.53 -3.62 3.24
CA LEU A 30 11.58 -4.17 4.10
C LEU A 30 11.15 -5.48 4.75
N ILE A 31 9.93 -5.54 5.29
CA ILE A 31 9.36 -6.76 5.86
C ILE A 31 9.29 -7.85 4.79
N SER A 32 8.80 -7.52 3.60
CA SER A 32 8.74 -8.46 2.48
C SER A 32 10.12 -9.00 2.09
N LEU A 33 11.15 -8.15 2.04
CA LEU A 33 12.52 -8.55 1.73
C LEU A 33 13.11 -9.41 2.86
N PHE A 34 12.86 -9.05 4.12
CA PHE A 34 13.34 -9.79 5.29
C PHE A 34 12.85 -11.25 5.28
N PHE A 35 11.55 -11.46 5.01
CA PHE A 35 11.00 -12.81 4.90
C PHE A 35 11.59 -13.60 3.71
N SER A 36 11.94 -12.91 2.62
CA SER A 36 12.52 -13.53 1.42
C SER A 36 13.98 -13.94 1.63
N GLU A 37 14.81 -13.04 2.15
CA GLU A 37 16.26 -13.19 2.17
C GLU A 37 16.78 -13.79 3.48
N ILE A 38 16.18 -13.42 4.61
CA ILE A 38 16.64 -13.86 5.93
C ILE A 38 15.92 -15.13 6.37
N VAL A 39 14.59 -15.13 6.24
CA VAL A 39 13.77 -16.31 6.63
C VAL A 39 13.75 -17.36 5.52
N GLN A 40 14.20 -17.01 4.30
CA GLN A 40 14.23 -17.91 3.13
C GLN A 40 12.86 -18.58 2.88
N LEU A 41 11.77 -17.87 3.20
CA LEU A 41 10.43 -18.36 2.93
C LEU A 41 10.12 -18.18 1.45
N PRO A 42 9.79 -19.27 0.75
CA PRO A 42 9.46 -19.15 -0.66
C PRO A 42 8.15 -18.39 -0.82
N VAL A 43 8.15 -17.42 -1.73
CA VAL A 43 6.96 -16.59 -2.00
C VAL A 43 6.17 -17.11 -3.19
N CYS A 44 4.86 -17.02 -3.04
CA CYS A 44 3.90 -17.42 -4.05
C CYS A 44 3.85 -16.44 -5.24
N VAL A 45 3.34 -16.87 -6.40
CA VAL A 45 3.23 -16.00 -7.59
C VAL A 45 2.31 -14.79 -7.34
N LEU A 46 1.20 -14.97 -6.61
CA LEU A 46 0.33 -13.87 -6.19
C LEU A 46 1.04 -12.84 -5.29
N CYS A 47 1.89 -13.33 -4.39
CA CYS A 47 2.72 -12.53 -3.50
C CYS A 47 3.71 -11.70 -4.32
N TRP A 48 4.24 -12.26 -5.41
CA TRP A 48 5.12 -11.56 -6.33
C TRP A 48 4.39 -10.42 -7.07
N TYR A 49 3.14 -10.64 -7.52
CA TYR A 49 2.32 -9.56 -8.08
C TYR A 49 2.06 -8.42 -7.09
N GLN A 50 1.86 -8.72 -5.80
CA GLN A 50 1.74 -7.70 -4.76
C GLN A 50 3.05 -6.91 -4.60
N ARG A 51 4.22 -7.56 -4.68
CA ARG A 51 5.54 -6.89 -4.65
C ARG A 51 5.72 -5.94 -5.83
N ILE A 52 5.32 -6.32 -7.04
CA ILE A 52 5.39 -5.45 -8.22
C ILE A 52 4.55 -4.17 -8.01
N ALA A 53 3.40 -4.28 -7.34
CA ALA A 53 2.59 -3.12 -7.02
C ALA A 53 3.24 -2.24 -5.93
N LEU A 54 3.81 -2.86 -4.88
CA LEU A 54 4.31 -2.13 -3.69
C LEU A 54 5.69 -1.48 -3.89
N TYR A 55 6.64 -2.16 -4.54
CA TYR A 55 8.03 -1.68 -4.61
C TYR A 55 8.18 -0.35 -5.36
N PRO A 56 7.47 -0.10 -6.48
CA PRO A 56 7.54 1.20 -7.14
C PRO A 56 7.04 2.34 -6.25
N LEU A 57 6.07 2.11 -5.35
CA LEU A 57 5.56 3.15 -4.45
C LEU A 57 6.65 3.71 -3.53
N VAL A 58 7.61 2.88 -3.13
CA VAL A 58 8.75 3.30 -2.29
C VAL A 58 9.60 4.37 -2.97
N PHE A 59 9.70 4.33 -4.31
CA PHE A 59 10.45 5.31 -5.09
C PHE A 59 9.59 6.50 -5.52
N ILE A 60 8.32 6.27 -5.84
CA ILE A 60 7.42 7.29 -6.37
C ILE A 60 6.98 8.28 -5.27
N LEU A 61 6.70 7.80 -4.04
CA LEU A 61 6.22 8.67 -2.96
C LEU A 61 7.26 9.72 -2.48
N PRO A 62 8.56 9.40 -2.31
CA PRO A 62 9.60 10.39 -2.01
C PRO A 62 9.78 11.46 -3.07
N MET A 63 9.65 11.09 -4.36
CA MET A 63 9.73 12.07 -5.45
C MET A 63 8.64 13.13 -5.34
N ALA A 64 7.47 12.77 -4.80
CA ALA A 64 6.38 13.69 -4.54
C ALA A 64 6.51 14.47 -3.24
N LEU A 65 7.48 14.15 -2.37
CA LEU A 65 7.77 14.89 -1.15
C LEU A 65 8.81 16.00 -1.39
N PHE A 66 9.70 15.84 -2.39
CA PHE A 66 10.83 16.72 -2.67
C PHE A 66 11.04 16.98 -4.18
N PRO A 67 10.37 17.97 -4.81
CA PRO A 67 9.41 18.95 -4.30
C PRO A 67 8.00 18.37 -4.07
N PHE A 68 7.17 19.04 -3.26
CA PHE A 68 5.81 18.56 -2.99
C PHE A 68 4.93 18.64 -4.25
N ASP A 69 4.56 17.48 -4.82
CA ASP A 69 3.67 17.37 -5.98
C ASP A 69 2.57 16.33 -5.76
N ILE A 70 1.34 16.82 -5.59
CA ILE A 70 0.15 15.98 -5.40
C ILE A 70 -0.27 15.23 -6.68
N SER A 71 0.20 15.66 -7.85
CA SER A 71 -0.12 15.05 -9.15
C SER A 71 0.34 13.60 -9.23
N ILE A 72 1.32 13.23 -8.39
CA ILE A 72 1.81 11.85 -8.24
C ILE A 72 0.68 10.86 -7.93
N ILE A 73 -0.38 11.31 -7.24
CA ILE A 73 -1.50 10.45 -6.81
C ILE A 73 -2.18 9.79 -8.02
N ARG A 74 -2.15 10.45 -9.19
CA ARG A 74 -2.69 9.88 -10.43
C ARG A 74 -1.92 8.64 -10.90
N TYR A 75 -0.62 8.58 -10.63
CA TYR A 75 0.25 7.46 -11.01
C TYR A 75 0.31 6.38 -9.92
N THR A 76 0.25 6.77 -8.63
CA THR A 76 0.27 5.80 -7.53
C THR A 76 -1.08 5.11 -7.32
N SER A 77 -2.19 5.81 -7.56
CA SER A 77 -3.54 5.26 -7.40
C SER A 77 -3.79 3.96 -8.18
N PRO A 78 -3.49 3.85 -9.50
CA PRO A 78 -3.70 2.60 -10.23
C PRO A 78 -2.83 1.45 -9.70
N LEU A 79 -1.60 1.73 -9.25
CA LEU A 79 -0.74 0.71 -8.63
C LEU A 79 -1.33 0.20 -7.31
N VAL A 80 -1.82 1.09 -6.44
CA VAL A 80 -2.46 0.71 -5.18
C VAL A 80 -3.74 -0.09 -5.43
N ILE A 81 -4.56 0.33 -6.38
CA ILE A 81 -5.80 -0.37 -6.75
C ILE A 81 -5.48 -1.77 -7.27
N PHE A 82 -4.48 -1.89 -8.15
CA PHE A 82 -4.04 -3.18 -8.68
C PHE A 82 -3.52 -4.10 -7.55
N GLY A 83 -2.63 -3.60 -6.69
CA GLY A 83 -2.13 -4.36 -5.54
C GLY A 83 -3.24 -4.78 -4.58
N TRP A 84 -4.24 -3.92 -4.36
CA TRP A 84 -5.40 -4.21 -3.53
C TRP A 84 -6.26 -5.34 -4.11
N PHE A 85 -6.55 -5.33 -5.41
CA PHE A 85 -7.29 -6.41 -6.06
C PHE A 85 -6.56 -7.75 -6.00
N VAL A 86 -5.24 -7.74 -6.22
CA VAL A 86 -4.41 -8.94 -6.12
C VAL A 86 -4.39 -9.47 -4.68
N ALA A 87 -4.28 -8.58 -3.68
CA ALA A 87 -4.34 -8.97 -2.27
C ALA A 87 -5.71 -9.54 -1.89
N LEU A 88 -6.81 -8.93 -2.36
CA LEU A 88 -8.16 -9.41 -2.13
C LEU A 88 -8.36 -10.80 -2.74
N PHE A 89 -7.92 -10.98 -3.99
CA PHE A 89 -7.95 -12.29 -4.66
C PHE A 89 -7.16 -13.34 -3.86
N HIS A 90 -5.98 -12.98 -3.33
CA HIS A 90 -5.19 -13.90 -2.51
C HIS A 90 -5.89 -14.29 -1.21
N VAL A 91 -6.53 -13.33 -0.53
CA VAL A 91 -7.34 -13.61 0.66
C VAL A 91 -8.50 -14.57 0.32
N LEU A 92 -9.17 -14.38 -0.82
CA LEU A 92 -10.28 -15.25 -1.26
C LEU A 92 -9.82 -16.67 -1.61
N VAL A 93 -8.63 -16.81 -2.19
CA VAL A 93 -8.01 -18.12 -2.46
C VAL A 93 -7.68 -18.84 -1.15
N VAL A 94 -7.07 -18.15 -0.19
CA VAL A 94 -6.76 -18.73 1.14
C VAL A 94 -8.03 -19.04 1.93
N ALA A 95 -9.09 -18.27 1.76
CA ALA A 95 -10.40 -18.53 2.38
C ALA A 95 -11.15 -19.73 1.76
N GLY A 96 -10.64 -20.34 0.68
CA GLY A 96 -11.27 -21.48 0.01
C GLY A 96 -12.52 -21.13 -0.80
N ILE A 97 -12.82 -19.83 -0.99
CA ILE A 97 -13.96 -19.37 -1.79
C ILE A 97 -13.66 -19.54 -3.29
N ILE A 98 -12.40 -19.37 -3.68
CA ILE A 98 -11.94 -19.52 -5.06
C ILE A 98 -11.13 -20.82 -5.18
N PRO A 99 -11.47 -21.72 -6.11
CA PRO A 99 -10.75 -22.97 -6.29
C PRO A 99 -9.32 -22.70 -6.78
N GLU A 100 -8.38 -23.53 -6.34
CA GLU A 100 -6.95 -23.40 -6.66
C GLU A 100 -6.64 -23.48 -8.15
N ALA A 101 -7.52 -24.11 -8.95
CA ALA A 101 -7.41 -24.15 -10.40
C ALA A 101 -7.55 -22.77 -11.08
N ALA A 102 -8.08 -21.75 -10.38
CA ALA A 102 -8.13 -20.38 -10.85
C ALA A 102 -6.85 -19.58 -10.57
N GLN A 103 -5.84 -20.20 -9.92
CA GLN A 103 -4.53 -19.59 -9.77
C GLN A 103 -3.84 -19.47 -11.14
N PRO A 104 -3.05 -18.41 -11.38
CA PRO A 104 -2.24 -18.30 -12.61
C PRO A 104 -1.37 -19.54 -12.80
N CYS A 105 -1.32 -20.07 -14.04
CA CYS A 105 -0.61 -21.30 -14.42
C CYS A 105 0.72 -21.51 -13.65
N VAL A 106 0.86 -22.68 -13.03
CA VAL A 106 1.87 -22.93 -11.97
C VAL A 106 3.21 -23.42 -12.54
N GLN A 107 4.29 -22.74 -12.14
CA GLN A 107 5.63 -23.30 -11.90
C GLN A 107 6.06 -22.80 -10.52
N GLY A 108 5.75 -23.53 -9.43
CA GLY A 108 6.07 -23.10 -8.07
C GLY A 108 5.19 -23.67 -6.96
N ILE A 109 5.23 -23.01 -5.80
CA ILE A 109 4.59 -23.41 -4.53
C ILE A 109 3.12 -22.92 -4.48
N PRO A 110 2.18 -23.74 -3.97
CA PRO A 110 0.75 -23.41 -3.95
C PRO A 110 0.47 -22.11 -3.19
N CYS A 111 -0.35 -21.24 -3.78
CA CYS A 111 -0.71 -19.95 -3.16
C CYS A 111 -1.76 -20.09 -2.04
N SER A 112 -2.37 -21.26 -1.88
CA SER A 112 -3.34 -21.56 -0.81
C SER A 112 -2.68 -21.98 0.49
N GLU A 113 -1.46 -22.52 0.44
CA GLU A 113 -0.75 -22.97 1.63
C GLU A 113 -0.25 -21.75 2.42
N THR A 114 -0.77 -21.60 3.62
CA THR A 114 -0.33 -20.55 4.54
C THR A 114 0.88 -21.04 5.32
N HIS A 115 2.08 -20.75 4.83
CA HIS A 115 3.33 -21.06 5.55
C HIS A 115 3.54 -20.22 6.82
N PHE A 116 2.78 -19.12 6.98
CA PHE A 116 2.86 -18.24 8.14
C PHE A 116 1.47 -17.74 8.55
N THR A 117 1.01 -18.19 9.71
CA THR A 117 -0.23 -17.77 10.37
C THR A 117 0.10 -17.13 11.71
N LEU A 118 -0.02 -15.81 11.82
CA LEU A 118 0.09 -15.10 13.09
C LEU A 118 -1.31 -15.03 13.72
N LEU A 119 -1.46 -15.46 14.98
CA LEU A 119 -2.76 -15.51 15.69
C LEU A 119 -3.85 -16.41 15.07
N GLY A 120 -3.49 -17.30 14.13
CA GLY A 120 -4.44 -18.23 13.47
C GLY A 120 -5.35 -17.59 12.41
N PHE A 121 -5.37 -16.26 12.29
CA PHE A 121 -6.20 -15.52 11.33
C PHE A 121 -5.42 -14.46 10.52
N ILE A 122 -4.30 -13.95 11.03
CA ILE A 122 -3.48 -12.95 10.33
C ILE A 122 -2.44 -13.69 9.49
N ASN A 123 -2.75 -13.82 8.21
CA ASN A 123 -1.85 -14.38 7.21
C ASN A 123 -1.18 -13.25 6.43
N ILE A 124 -0.06 -13.55 5.77
CA ILE A 124 0.64 -12.65 4.86
C ILE A 124 -0.33 -11.92 3.88
N PRO A 125 -1.28 -12.59 3.19
CA PRO A 125 -2.23 -11.90 2.31
C PRO A 125 -3.13 -10.89 3.01
N VAL A 126 -3.55 -11.18 4.25
CA VAL A 126 -4.41 -10.26 5.03
C VAL A 126 -3.63 -9.00 5.40
N MET A 127 -2.37 -9.14 5.82
CA MET A 127 -1.51 -7.98 6.11
C MET A 127 -1.25 -7.12 4.87
N SER A 128 -1.07 -7.77 3.72
CA SER A 128 -0.92 -7.08 2.43
C SER A 128 -2.18 -6.29 2.07
N LEU A 129 -3.36 -6.91 2.22
CA LEU A 129 -4.64 -6.24 1.97
C LEU A 129 -4.84 -5.01 2.88
N MET A 130 -4.50 -5.13 4.18
CA MET A 130 -4.55 -3.99 5.10
C MET A 130 -3.59 -2.87 4.67
N THR A 131 -2.37 -3.23 4.25
CA THR A 131 -1.35 -2.27 3.79
C THR A 131 -1.85 -1.48 2.58
N PHE A 132 -2.34 -2.17 1.54
CA PHE A 132 -2.89 -1.48 0.35
C PHE A 132 -4.14 -0.67 0.65
N SER A 133 -5.01 -1.14 1.57
CA SER A 133 -6.19 -0.39 2.01
C SER A 133 -5.79 0.91 2.71
N LEU A 134 -4.78 0.86 3.59
CA LEU A 134 -4.28 2.02 4.31
C LEU A 134 -3.58 3.01 3.36
N LEU A 135 -2.78 2.51 2.42
CA LEU A 135 -2.16 3.34 1.37
C LEU A 135 -3.23 4.04 0.51
N GLY A 136 -4.27 3.31 0.08
CA GLY A 136 -5.37 3.88 -0.68
C GLY A 136 -6.11 4.97 0.10
N LEU A 137 -6.41 4.72 1.38
CA LEU A 137 -7.06 5.69 2.26
C LEU A 137 -6.21 6.96 2.42
N LEU A 138 -4.91 6.82 2.69
CA LEU A 138 -4.00 7.95 2.85
C LEU A 138 -3.87 8.79 1.58
N LEU A 139 -3.82 8.15 0.41
CA LEU A 139 -3.79 8.86 -0.88
C LEU A 139 -5.10 9.64 -1.13
N VAL A 140 -6.25 9.05 -0.83
CA VAL A 140 -7.55 9.72 -0.96
C VAL A 140 -7.65 10.91 0.00
N LEU A 141 -7.22 10.74 1.25
CA LEU A 141 -7.19 11.82 2.24
C LEU A 141 -6.24 12.94 1.84
N ALA A 142 -5.04 12.62 1.35
CA ALA A 142 -4.08 13.60 0.86
C ALA A 142 -4.67 14.44 -0.29
N LYS A 143 -5.31 13.78 -1.27
CA LYS A 143 -5.97 14.44 -2.40
C LYS A 143 -7.12 15.35 -1.97
N ARG A 144 -7.99 14.87 -1.07
CA ARG A 144 -9.14 15.64 -0.57
C ARG A 144 -8.68 16.90 0.16
N ASN A 145 -7.74 16.77 1.09
CA ASN A 145 -7.20 17.90 1.83
C ASN A 145 -6.51 18.91 0.91
N PHE A 146 -5.75 18.44 -0.09
CA PHE A 146 -5.12 19.35 -1.06
C PHE A 146 -6.15 20.19 -1.83
N ILE A 147 -7.22 19.54 -2.33
CA ILE A 147 -8.30 20.24 -3.06
C ILE A 147 -9.03 21.24 -2.15
N GLU A 148 -9.29 20.86 -0.90
CA GLU A 148 -9.97 21.71 0.08
C GLU A 148 -9.15 22.95 0.45
N THR A 149 -7.85 22.77 0.74
CA THR A 149 -6.93 23.89 0.99
C THR A 149 -6.88 24.82 -0.22
N HIS A 150 -6.77 24.26 -1.43
CA HIS A 150 -6.70 25.06 -2.65
C HIS A 150 -8.01 25.84 -2.88
N ASN A 151 -9.19 25.23 -2.74
CA ASN A 151 -10.47 25.94 -2.93
C ASN A 151 -10.70 27.07 -1.93
N ASN A 152 -10.28 26.90 -0.66
CA ASN A 152 -10.37 27.95 0.36
C ASN A 152 -9.43 29.13 0.12
N THR A 153 -8.43 28.99 -0.76
CA THR A 153 -7.48 30.09 -1.06
C THR A 153 -8.02 31.06 -2.13
N PHE A 154 -9.04 30.64 -2.91
CA PHE A 154 -9.61 31.42 -4.01
C PHE A 154 -11.01 31.98 -3.72
N ASN A 155 -11.50 31.82 -2.49
CA ASN A 155 -12.80 32.31 -2.02
C ASN A 155 -12.57 33.33 -0.90
#